data_AF-Q4A210-F1
#
_entry.id   AF-Q4A210-F1
#
_cell.length_a   1.000
_cell.length_b   1.000
_cell.length_c   1.000
_cell.angle_alpha   90.00
_cell.angle_beta   90.00
_cell.angle_gamma   90.00
#
_symmetry.space_group_name_H-M   'P 1'
#
loop_
_entity.id
_entity.type
_entity.pdbx_description
1 polymer ?
#
loop_
_entity_poly.entity_id
_entity_poly.type
_entity_poly.pdbx_seq_one_letter_code
_entity_poly.pdbx_strand_id
1 'polypeptide(L)'
;MGYTSSKEYAELEWPIDILIAMVWVTYAIVFFGTMIKRKTKHIYVGNWFFGAFIIAVAILHIVNNVEMPVSLIKSYSAYAGATDAMIQWWYGHNAVGFFLTAGFLGMMYYFMPKQAERPMYSYRLSIVHFWALIILYMWAGPHHLHYTALPDWAQSMGMVMSIILLAPSWGGMINGMMTLSGAWHKLRTDPIMRFMI
;
A
#
# COMPACT_ATOMS: atom_id res chain seq x y z
N MET A 1 -1.40 22.58 -19.11
CA MET A 1 -0.91 21.63 -20.13
C MET A 1 -1.92 20.51 -20.42
N GLY A 2 -2.73 20.05 -19.44
CA GLY A 2 -3.92 19.21 -19.73
C GLY A 2 -3.63 17.77 -20.18
N TYR A 3 -2.36 17.34 -20.14
CA TYR A 3 -1.96 15.98 -20.47
C TYR A 3 -2.35 15.05 -19.34
N THR A 4 -3.26 14.12 -19.62
CA THR A 4 -3.71 13.13 -18.67
C THR A 4 -4.18 11.85 -19.36
N SER A 5 -3.88 10.71 -18.73
CA SER A 5 -4.46 9.40 -19.06
C SER A 5 -5.95 9.30 -18.68
N SER A 6 -6.46 10.25 -17.87
CA SER A 6 -7.79 10.24 -17.23
C SER A 6 -8.03 9.12 -16.20
N LYS A 7 -7.00 8.33 -15.88
CA LYS A 7 -7.04 7.30 -14.83
C LYS A 7 -6.66 7.91 -13.47
N GLU A 8 -7.53 7.78 -12.48
CA GLU A 8 -7.29 8.27 -11.12
C GLU A 8 -6.00 7.68 -10.51
N TYR A 9 -5.18 8.54 -9.90
CA TYR A 9 -3.86 8.22 -9.34
C TYR A 9 -2.84 7.66 -10.36
N ALA A 10 -3.16 7.68 -11.65
CA ALA A 10 -2.30 7.24 -12.75
C ALA A 10 -2.39 8.22 -13.93
N GLU A 11 -2.56 9.51 -13.62
CA GLU A 11 -2.91 10.55 -14.60
C GLU A 11 -1.76 10.88 -15.56
N LEU A 12 -0.52 10.57 -15.18
CA LEU A 12 0.68 10.93 -15.95
C LEU A 12 0.75 10.08 -17.23
N GLU A 13 1.34 10.64 -18.27
CA GLU A 13 1.43 9.99 -19.58
C GLU A 13 2.70 9.10 -19.67
N TRP A 14 2.68 8.14 -20.61
CA TRP A 14 3.64 7.05 -20.73
C TRP A 14 5.15 7.37 -20.54
N PRO A 15 5.73 8.52 -20.98
CA PRO A 15 7.15 8.75 -20.73
C PRO A 15 7.45 8.92 -19.24
N ILE A 16 6.51 9.52 -18.50
CA ILE A 16 6.65 9.73 -17.06
C ILE A 16 6.41 8.40 -16.34
N ASP A 17 5.52 7.54 -16.84
CA ASP A 17 5.31 6.21 -16.26
C ASP A 17 6.55 5.33 -16.38
N ILE A 18 7.24 5.37 -17.52
CA ILE A 18 8.52 4.69 -17.70
C ILE A 18 9.57 5.26 -16.73
N LEU A 19 9.63 6.58 -16.59
CA LEU A 19 10.56 7.23 -15.65
C LEU A 19 10.28 6.79 -14.20
N ILE A 20 9.01 6.80 -13.77
CA ILE A 20 8.60 6.34 -12.45
C ILE A 20 9.01 4.88 -12.26
N ALA A 21 8.74 4.00 -13.23
CA ALA A 21 9.11 2.59 -13.15
C ALA A 21 10.62 2.41 -12.98
N MET A 22 11.46 3.14 -13.74
CA MET A 22 12.92 3.06 -13.62
C MET A 22 13.42 3.55 -12.24
N VAL A 23 12.88 4.67 -11.75
CA VAL A 23 13.21 5.19 -10.42
C VAL A 23 12.77 4.21 -9.34
N TRP A 24 11.58 3.61 -9.49
CA TRP A 24 11.04 2.67 -8.53
C TRP A 24 11.83 1.36 -8.48
N VAL A 25 12.27 0.84 -9.63
CA VAL A 25 13.19 -0.32 -9.69
C VAL A 25 14.51 0.00 -8.99
N THR A 26 15.05 1.20 -9.21
CA THR A 26 16.27 1.66 -8.52
C THR A 26 16.05 1.71 -7.00
N TYR A 27 14.92 2.27 -6.57
CA TYR A 27 14.53 2.31 -5.16
C TYR A 27 14.40 0.89 -4.56
N ALA A 28 13.78 -0.04 -5.28
CA ALA A 28 13.67 -1.44 -4.86
C ALA A 28 15.06 -2.09 -4.68
N ILE A 29 15.97 -1.91 -5.64
CA ILE A 29 17.34 -2.44 -5.56
C ILE A 29 18.05 -1.89 -4.32
N VAL A 30 17.93 -0.59 -4.04
CA VAL A 30 18.54 0.04 -2.86
C VAL A 30 17.96 -0.52 -1.57
N PHE A 31 16.63 -0.61 -1.46
CA PHE A 31 15.95 -1.09 -0.26
C PHE A 31 16.27 -2.57 0.01
N PHE A 32 16.04 -3.45 -0.95
CA PHE A 32 16.30 -4.88 -0.81
C PHE A 32 17.79 -5.18 -0.70
N GLY A 33 18.65 -4.46 -1.42
CA GLY A 33 20.11 -4.54 -1.28
C GLY A 33 20.60 -4.18 0.13
N THR A 34 19.96 -3.20 0.77
CA THR A 34 20.23 -2.84 2.18
C THR A 34 19.82 -3.98 3.13
N MET A 35 18.66 -4.61 2.90
CA MET A 35 18.20 -5.75 3.71
C MET A 35 19.08 -7.00 3.57
N ILE A 36 19.68 -7.22 2.40
CA ILE A 36 20.62 -8.33 2.16
C ILE A 36 21.89 -8.13 2.99
N LYS A 37 22.41 -6.91 3.08
CA LYS A 37 23.64 -6.56 3.82
C LYS A 37 23.42 -6.36 5.33
N ARG A 38 22.27 -6.77 5.87
CA ARG A 38 21.93 -6.60 7.29
C ARG A 38 22.89 -7.38 8.20
N LYS A 39 23.09 -6.87 9.42
CA LYS A 39 23.89 -7.56 10.46
C LYS A 39 23.07 -8.54 11.30
N THR A 40 21.78 -8.27 11.49
CA THR A 40 20.88 -9.10 12.29
C THR A 40 20.35 -10.28 11.47
N LYS A 41 20.17 -11.45 12.09
CA LYS A 41 19.58 -12.61 11.40
C LYS A 41 18.15 -12.33 10.94
N HIS A 42 17.35 -11.69 11.79
CA HIS A 42 15.95 -11.36 11.53
C HIS A 42 15.81 -10.02 10.80
N ILE A 43 14.78 -9.95 9.94
CA ILE A 43 14.29 -8.73 9.31
C ILE A 43 13.12 -8.22 10.16
N TYR A 44 13.16 -6.96 10.54
CA TYR A 44 12.12 -6.33 11.34
C TYR A 44 10.80 -6.20 10.57
N VAL A 45 9.66 -6.30 11.26
CA VAL A 45 8.31 -6.29 10.62
C VAL A 45 8.05 -5.01 9.83
N GLY A 46 8.56 -3.85 10.29
CA GLY A 46 8.46 -2.61 9.51
C GLY A 46 9.02 -2.76 8.08
N ASN A 47 10.08 -3.56 7.91
CA ASN A 47 10.65 -3.83 6.59
C ASN A 47 9.83 -4.84 5.78
N TRP A 48 9.00 -5.68 6.41
CA TRP A 48 8.06 -6.54 5.69
C TRP A 48 7.02 -5.67 4.99
N PHE A 49 6.47 -4.69 5.72
CA PHE A 49 5.53 -3.71 5.18
C PHE A 49 6.15 -2.87 4.06
N PHE A 50 7.35 -2.30 4.27
CA PHE A 50 8.04 -1.58 3.19
C PHE A 50 8.37 -2.45 1.99
N GLY A 51 8.81 -3.69 2.20
CA GLY A 51 9.10 -4.62 1.11
C GLY A 51 7.84 -4.97 0.29
N ALA A 52 6.73 -5.25 0.97
CA ALA A 52 5.44 -5.51 0.32
C ALA A 52 4.94 -4.28 -0.44
N PHE A 53 5.03 -3.10 0.17
CA PHE A 53 4.73 -1.82 -0.46
C PHE A 53 5.50 -1.63 -1.77
N ILE A 54 6.82 -1.79 -1.75
CA ILE A 54 7.68 -1.56 -2.91
C ILE A 54 7.32 -2.49 -4.05
N ILE A 55 7.17 -3.79 -3.75
CA ILE A 55 6.87 -4.81 -4.77
C ILE A 55 5.47 -4.60 -5.34
N ALA A 56 4.46 -4.44 -4.48
CA ALA A 56 3.09 -4.27 -4.92
C ALA A 56 2.94 -3.02 -5.79
N VAL A 57 3.46 -1.86 -5.34
CA VAL A 57 3.37 -0.61 -6.12
C VAL A 57 4.07 -0.73 -7.47
N ALA A 58 5.20 -1.44 -7.56
CA ALA A 58 5.86 -1.68 -8.85
C ALA A 58 4.95 -2.46 -9.82
N ILE A 59 4.34 -3.54 -9.33
CA ILE A 59 3.45 -4.40 -10.12
C ILE A 59 2.19 -3.60 -10.53
N LEU A 60 1.59 -2.88 -9.60
CA LEU A 60 0.39 -2.08 -9.80
C LEU A 60 0.63 -1.01 -10.88
N HIS A 61 1.72 -0.23 -10.74
CA HIS A 61 2.10 0.82 -11.67
C HIS A 61 2.31 0.27 -13.08
N ILE A 62 3.08 -0.81 -13.22
CA ILE A 62 3.36 -1.41 -14.54
C ILE A 62 2.09 -1.93 -15.20
N VAL A 63 1.22 -2.61 -14.44
CA VAL A 63 0.02 -3.24 -15.01
C VAL A 63 -1.05 -2.21 -15.37
N ASN A 64 -1.32 -1.22 -14.53
CA ASN A 64 -2.37 -0.24 -14.84
C ASN A 64 -2.00 0.70 -15.99
N ASN A 65 -0.69 0.91 -16.18
CA ASN A 65 -0.14 1.83 -17.16
C ASN A 65 0.41 1.07 -18.39
N VAL A 66 -0.12 -0.12 -18.68
CA VAL A 66 0.05 -0.72 -20.00
C VAL A 66 -0.84 0.05 -20.97
N GLU A 67 -0.21 0.80 -21.86
CA GLU A 67 -0.90 1.70 -22.77
C GLU A 67 -0.17 1.84 -24.11
N MET A 68 -0.92 2.21 -25.14
CA MET A 68 -0.41 2.40 -26.50
C MET A 68 -0.09 3.88 -26.75
N PRO A 69 1.19 4.27 -26.91
CA PRO A 69 1.56 5.64 -27.24
C PRO A 69 1.04 6.05 -28.61
N VAL A 70 0.39 7.22 -28.67
CA VAL A 70 -0.04 7.87 -29.93
C VAL A 70 0.85 9.07 -30.25
N SER A 71 1.32 9.77 -29.21
CA SER A 71 2.31 10.84 -29.33
C SER A 71 3.19 10.87 -28.08
N LEU A 72 4.17 11.77 -28.02
CA LEU A 72 5.05 11.90 -26.84
C LEU A 72 4.28 12.14 -25.53
N ILE A 73 3.12 12.77 -25.59
CA ILE A 73 2.32 13.17 -24.41
C ILE A 73 0.87 12.70 -24.54
N LYS A 74 0.65 11.62 -25.30
CA LYS A 74 -0.67 10.99 -25.42
C LYS A 74 -0.55 9.48 -25.64
N SER A 75 -1.29 8.73 -24.84
CA SER A 75 -1.51 7.29 -24.94
C SER A 75 -3.00 6.93 -24.84
N TYR A 76 -3.32 5.67 -25.14
CA TYR A 76 -4.60 5.04 -24.79
C TYR A 76 -4.36 3.75 -24.00
N SER A 77 -5.14 3.53 -22.94
CA SER A 77 -5.11 2.31 -22.13
C SER A 77 -5.16 1.06 -23.02
N ALA A 78 -4.38 0.03 -22.69
CA ALA A 78 -4.47 -1.27 -23.35
C ALA A 78 -5.78 -2.02 -23.02
N TYR A 79 -6.56 -1.51 -22.07
CA TYR A 79 -7.81 -2.07 -21.61
C TYR A 79 -8.98 -1.15 -21.95
N ALA A 80 -10.21 -1.69 -21.94
CA ALA A 80 -11.43 -0.90 -22.13
C ALA A 80 -12.58 -1.41 -21.24
N GLY A 81 -13.60 -0.57 -21.05
CA GLY A 81 -14.87 -0.93 -20.42
C GLY A 81 -14.71 -1.46 -18.99
N ALA A 82 -15.48 -2.50 -18.65
CA ALA A 82 -15.47 -3.11 -17.32
C ALA A 82 -14.09 -3.69 -16.94
N THR A 83 -13.30 -4.14 -17.92
CA THR A 83 -11.94 -4.65 -17.68
C THR A 83 -11.01 -3.51 -17.28
N ASP A 84 -11.06 -2.38 -17.99
CA ASP A 84 -10.25 -1.20 -17.63
C ASP A 84 -10.65 -0.64 -16.27
N ALA A 85 -11.96 -0.62 -15.98
CA ALA A 85 -12.46 -0.22 -14.67
C ALA A 85 -11.94 -1.13 -13.55
N MET A 86 -11.93 -2.46 -13.76
CA MET A 86 -11.42 -3.40 -12.77
C MET A 86 -9.92 -3.23 -12.54
N ILE A 87 -9.12 -3.12 -13.60
CA ILE A 87 -7.67 -2.90 -13.49
C ILE A 87 -7.39 -1.55 -12.82
N GLN A 88 -8.15 -0.51 -13.19
CA GLN A 88 -8.06 0.82 -12.61
C GLN A 88 -8.32 0.81 -11.11
N TRP A 89 -9.34 0.10 -10.63
CA TRP A 89 -9.66 0.08 -9.20
C TRP A 89 -8.91 -0.98 -8.41
N TRP A 90 -8.45 -2.04 -9.06
CA TRP A 90 -7.40 -2.89 -8.50
C TRP A 90 -6.13 -2.06 -8.26
N TYR A 91 -5.73 -1.20 -9.20
CA TYR A 91 -4.65 -0.24 -9.01
C TYR A 91 -4.96 0.78 -7.93
N GLY A 92 -6.03 1.58 -8.09
CA GLY A 92 -6.32 2.72 -7.24
C GLY A 92 -6.53 2.34 -5.77
N HIS A 93 -7.25 1.25 -5.50
CA HIS A 93 -7.43 0.77 -4.13
C HIS A 93 -6.09 0.32 -3.52
N ASN A 94 -5.28 -0.43 -4.27
CA ASN A 94 -4.01 -0.92 -3.78
C ASN A 94 -2.90 0.15 -3.79
N ALA A 95 -3.07 1.26 -4.52
CA ALA A 95 -2.25 2.45 -4.34
C ALA A 95 -2.44 2.97 -2.90
N VAL A 96 -3.68 3.15 -2.45
CA VAL A 96 -3.96 3.51 -1.04
C VAL A 96 -3.54 2.38 -0.08
N GLY A 97 -3.78 1.13 -0.44
CA GLY A 97 -3.47 -0.03 0.40
C GLY A 97 -2.00 -0.31 0.64
N PHE A 98 -1.16 -0.12 -0.36
CA PHE A 98 0.27 -0.41 -0.25
C PHE A 98 1.08 0.87 -0.06
N PHE A 99 0.80 1.93 -0.83
CA PHE A 99 1.53 3.19 -0.71
C PHE A 99 1.15 3.93 0.57
N LEU A 100 -0.15 4.15 0.81
CA LEU A 100 -0.63 4.96 1.93
C LEU A 100 -0.92 4.16 3.21
N THR A 101 -1.10 2.84 3.11
CA THR A 101 -1.34 1.99 4.30
C THR A 101 -0.14 1.12 4.64
N ALA A 102 0.31 0.21 3.77
CA ALA A 102 1.46 -0.63 4.09
C ALA A 102 2.75 0.18 4.32
N GLY A 103 3.07 1.13 3.45
CA GLY A 103 4.24 2.01 3.62
C GLY A 103 4.22 2.79 4.94
N PHE A 104 3.05 3.35 5.29
CA PHE A 104 2.87 4.09 6.55
C PHE A 104 2.84 3.19 7.78
N LEU A 105 2.32 1.96 7.68
CA LEU A 105 2.47 0.96 8.72
C LEU A 105 3.94 0.61 8.94
N GLY A 106 4.75 0.52 7.88
CA GLY A 106 6.20 0.39 7.98
C GLY A 106 6.84 1.51 8.81
N MET A 107 6.41 2.76 8.58
CA MET A 107 6.83 3.91 9.39
C MET A 107 6.36 3.78 10.84
N MET A 108 5.08 3.48 11.07
CA MET A 108 4.52 3.29 12.41
C MET A 108 5.31 2.24 13.19
N TYR A 109 5.65 1.12 12.56
CA TYR A 109 6.40 0.03 13.19
C TYR A 109 7.78 0.47 13.66
N TYR A 110 8.41 1.44 12.99
CA TYR A 110 9.68 1.99 13.45
C TYR A 110 9.50 3.12 14.46
N PHE A 111 8.74 4.16 14.11
CA PHE A 111 8.67 5.39 14.88
C PHE A 111 7.87 5.27 16.18
N MET A 112 6.79 4.48 16.19
CA MET A 112 5.95 4.31 17.39
C MET A 112 6.73 3.72 18.57
N PRO A 113 7.33 2.51 18.49
CA PRO A 113 8.12 1.98 19.60
C PRO A 113 9.36 2.83 19.91
N LYS A 114 9.95 3.47 18.88
CA LYS A 114 11.14 4.30 19.05
C LYS A 114 10.87 5.54 19.88
N GLN A 115 9.80 6.28 19.59
CA GLN A 115 9.41 7.48 20.34
C GLN A 115 8.81 7.12 21.70
N ALA A 116 8.06 6.00 21.76
CA ALA A 116 7.46 5.54 23.01
C ALA A 116 8.52 5.03 23.99
N GLU A 117 9.69 4.62 23.47
CA GLU A 117 10.73 3.87 24.19
C GLU A 117 10.12 2.61 24.82
N ARG A 118 9.28 1.94 24.04
CA ARG A 118 8.56 0.73 24.44
C ARG A 118 8.79 -0.38 23.44
N PRO A 119 8.85 -1.64 23.88
CA PRO A 119 8.84 -2.76 22.95
C PRO A 119 7.50 -2.79 22.20
N MET A 120 7.53 -3.26 20.96
CA MET A 120 6.32 -3.48 20.18
C MET A 120 5.38 -4.44 20.93
N TYR A 121 4.09 -4.10 20.99
CA TYR A 121 3.11 -4.82 21.81
C TYR A 121 3.02 -6.32 21.51
N SER A 122 2.70 -6.72 20.27
CA SER A 122 2.49 -8.12 19.92
C SER A 122 3.14 -8.51 18.60
N TYR A 123 4.20 -9.31 18.69
CA TYR A 123 4.85 -9.90 17.51
C TYR A 123 3.94 -10.87 16.75
N ARG A 124 3.09 -11.64 17.46
CA ARG A 124 2.14 -12.55 16.80
C ARG A 124 1.08 -11.79 16.01
N LEU A 125 0.56 -10.70 16.57
CA LEU A 125 -0.35 -9.82 15.86
C LEU A 125 0.33 -9.22 14.64
N SER A 126 1.62 -8.84 14.76
CA SER A 126 2.46 -8.35 13.67
C SER A 126 2.50 -9.34 12.48
N ILE A 127 2.58 -10.64 12.75
CA ILE A 127 2.56 -11.67 11.69
C ILE A 127 1.17 -11.79 11.06
N VAL A 128 0.14 -11.99 11.89
CA VAL A 128 -1.23 -12.25 11.42
C VAL A 128 -1.75 -11.07 10.61
N HIS A 129 -1.64 -9.86 11.16
CA HIS A 129 -2.16 -8.69 10.49
C HIS A 129 -1.35 -8.36 9.23
N PHE A 130 -0.03 -8.58 9.20
CA PHE A 130 0.77 -8.38 7.99
C PHE A 130 0.28 -9.26 6.84
N TRP A 131 0.26 -10.58 7.04
CA TRP A 131 -0.09 -11.52 5.98
C TRP A 131 -1.55 -11.41 5.55
N ALA A 132 -2.47 -11.27 6.50
CA ALA A 132 -3.86 -11.08 6.18
C ALA A 132 -4.08 -9.75 5.43
N LEU A 133 -3.45 -8.66 5.86
CA LEU A 133 -3.58 -7.36 5.19
C LEU A 133 -3.08 -7.44 3.74
N ILE A 134 -1.83 -7.88 3.52
CA ILE A 134 -1.23 -7.83 2.17
C ILE A 134 -1.93 -8.76 1.17
N ILE A 135 -2.51 -9.87 1.63
CA ILE A 135 -3.27 -10.79 0.76
C ILE A 135 -4.65 -10.22 0.45
N LEU A 136 -5.38 -9.78 1.48
CA LEU A 136 -6.77 -9.35 1.33
C LEU A 136 -6.91 -8.02 0.58
N TYR A 137 -5.97 -7.09 0.76
CA TYR A 137 -6.02 -5.78 0.10
C TYR A 137 -6.10 -5.90 -1.43
N MET A 138 -5.40 -6.90 -1.99
CA MET A 138 -5.38 -7.14 -3.44
C MET A 138 -6.75 -7.45 -4.04
N TRP A 139 -7.73 -7.85 -3.21
CA TRP A 139 -9.08 -8.21 -3.64
C TRP A 139 -10.10 -7.09 -3.50
N ALA A 140 -9.78 -6.01 -2.80
CA ALA A 140 -10.79 -5.01 -2.42
C ALA A 140 -11.09 -3.99 -3.55
N GLY A 141 -10.37 -4.01 -4.67
CA GLY A 141 -10.61 -3.14 -5.82
C GLY A 141 -12.09 -3.03 -6.29
N PRO A 142 -12.84 -4.14 -6.47
CA PRO A 142 -14.22 -4.08 -6.94
C PRO A 142 -15.21 -3.33 -6.03
N HIS A 143 -14.85 -2.99 -4.79
CA HIS A 143 -15.74 -2.20 -3.91
C HIS A 143 -16.00 -0.77 -4.43
N HIS A 144 -15.18 -0.29 -5.37
CA HIS A 144 -15.37 0.98 -6.08
C HIS A 144 -16.39 0.85 -7.22
N LEU A 145 -16.78 -0.38 -7.56
CA LEU A 145 -17.54 -0.73 -8.76
C LEU A 145 -18.86 -1.40 -8.45
N HIS A 146 -19.43 -1.14 -7.27
CA HIS A 146 -20.73 -1.65 -6.88
C HIS A 146 -21.86 -1.09 -7.74
N TYR A 147 -22.74 -1.98 -8.20
CA TYR A 147 -23.87 -1.66 -9.08
C TYR A 147 -23.46 -0.96 -10.37
N THR A 148 -22.30 -1.35 -10.92
CA THR A 148 -21.80 -0.89 -12.22
C THR A 148 -21.92 -1.99 -13.28
N ALA A 149 -21.33 -1.77 -14.47
CA ALA A 149 -21.22 -2.78 -15.52
C ALA A 149 -20.23 -3.92 -15.20
N LEU A 150 -19.49 -3.86 -14.07
CA LEU A 150 -18.63 -4.95 -13.62
C LEU A 150 -19.49 -6.18 -13.22
N PRO A 151 -19.12 -7.42 -13.58
CA PRO A 151 -19.89 -8.60 -13.20
C PRO A 151 -20.13 -8.74 -11.69
N ASP A 152 -21.34 -9.15 -11.30
CA ASP A 152 -21.77 -9.25 -9.89
C ASP A 152 -20.87 -10.14 -9.03
N TRP A 153 -20.28 -11.20 -9.60
CA TRP A 153 -19.37 -12.07 -8.88
C TRP A 153 -18.11 -11.33 -8.44
N ALA A 154 -17.57 -10.45 -9.30
CA ALA A 154 -16.37 -9.68 -9.01
C ALA A 154 -16.68 -8.61 -7.94
N GLN A 155 -17.82 -7.93 -8.07
CA GLN A 155 -18.30 -6.99 -7.05
C GLN A 155 -18.44 -7.68 -5.67
N SER A 156 -19.08 -8.86 -5.65
CA SER A 156 -19.33 -9.62 -4.42
C SER A 156 -18.02 -10.06 -3.75
N MET A 157 -17.02 -10.48 -4.52
CA MET A 157 -15.69 -10.77 -3.97
C MET A 157 -15.04 -9.54 -3.35
N GLY A 158 -15.11 -8.38 -4.03
CA GLY A 158 -14.59 -7.13 -3.50
C GLY A 158 -15.25 -6.73 -2.19
N MET A 159 -16.59 -6.85 -2.10
CA MET A 159 -17.33 -6.60 -0.86
C MET A 159 -16.88 -7.51 0.27
N VAL A 160 -16.89 -8.83 0.05
CA VAL A 160 -16.57 -9.82 1.09
C VAL A 160 -15.15 -9.61 1.60
N MET A 161 -14.18 -9.45 0.69
CA MET A 161 -12.79 -9.26 1.08
C MET A 161 -12.56 -7.92 1.80
N SER A 162 -13.27 -6.86 1.40
CA SER A 162 -13.21 -5.56 2.09
C SER A 162 -13.78 -5.62 3.51
N ILE A 163 -14.84 -6.40 3.74
CA ILE A 163 -15.36 -6.62 5.11
C ILE A 163 -14.34 -7.38 5.95
N ILE A 164 -13.73 -8.44 5.41
CA ILE A 164 -12.70 -9.20 6.12
C ILE A 164 -11.46 -8.34 6.40
N LEU A 165 -11.11 -7.43 5.47
CA LEU A 165 -9.97 -6.51 5.56
C LEU A 165 -10.00 -5.60 6.79
N LEU A 166 -11.16 -5.38 7.40
CA LEU A 166 -11.30 -4.62 8.64
C LEU A 166 -10.43 -5.20 9.77
N ALA A 167 -10.43 -6.52 9.94
CA ALA A 167 -9.71 -7.19 11.02
C ALA A 167 -8.17 -6.97 10.96
N PRO A 168 -7.46 -7.25 9.86
CA PRO A 168 -6.02 -7.01 9.79
C PRO A 168 -5.66 -5.51 9.77
N SER A 169 -6.54 -4.66 9.24
CA SER A 169 -6.34 -3.19 9.28
C SER A 169 -6.31 -2.69 10.72
N TRP A 170 -7.31 -3.07 11.52
CA TRP A 170 -7.34 -2.76 12.96
C TRP A 170 -6.22 -3.45 13.74
N GLY A 171 -5.75 -4.61 13.29
CA GLY A 171 -4.55 -5.25 13.84
C GLY A 171 -3.34 -4.32 13.87
N GLY A 172 -3.15 -3.48 12.85
CA GLY A 172 -2.07 -2.49 12.81
C GLY A 172 -2.26 -1.39 13.87
N MET A 173 -3.45 -0.78 13.89
CA MET A 173 -3.83 0.24 14.88
C MET A 173 -3.70 -0.27 16.32
N ILE A 174 -4.22 -1.47 16.61
CA ILE A 174 -4.13 -2.10 17.94
C ILE A 174 -2.67 -2.30 18.33
N ASN A 175 -1.84 -2.81 17.42
CA ASN A 175 -0.43 -3.04 17.73
C ASN A 175 0.30 -1.71 18.01
N GLY A 176 0.03 -0.67 17.22
CA GLY A 176 0.57 0.68 17.42
C GLY A 176 0.14 1.31 18.75
N MET A 177 -1.17 1.40 19.01
CA MET A 177 -1.70 2.01 20.22
C MET A 177 -1.34 1.23 21.48
N MET A 178 -1.42 -0.10 21.46
CA MET A 178 -1.10 -0.90 22.65
C MET A 178 0.39 -0.87 22.99
N THR A 179 1.27 -0.53 22.03
CA THR A 179 2.70 -0.26 22.29
C THR A 179 2.89 0.94 23.24
N LEU A 180 1.91 1.84 23.32
CA LEU A 180 1.91 2.99 24.24
C LEU A 180 1.41 2.65 25.63
N SER A 181 1.00 1.41 25.90
CA SER A 181 0.50 1.01 27.21
C SER A 181 1.53 1.30 28.30
N GLY A 182 1.15 2.18 29.23
CA GLY A 182 2.02 2.71 30.30
C GLY A 182 2.97 3.84 29.88
N ALA A 183 2.86 4.34 28.65
CA ALA A 183 3.53 5.55 28.14
C ALA A 183 2.53 6.66 27.74
N TRP A 184 1.23 6.47 27.97
CA TRP A 184 0.16 7.44 27.68
C TRP A 184 0.41 8.85 28.25
N HIS A 185 1.12 8.97 29.37
CA HIS A 185 1.48 10.27 29.95
C HIS A 185 2.35 11.12 29.00
N LYS A 186 3.15 10.48 28.12
CA LYS A 186 3.94 11.17 27.09
C LYS A 186 3.07 11.95 26.11
N LEU A 187 1.81 11.57 25.90
CA LEU A 187 0.88 12.37 25.08
C LEU A 187 0.64 13.77 25.64
N ARG A 188 0.93 14.05 26.90
CA ARG A 188 0.78 15.40 27.46
C ARG A 188 1.96 16.32 27.10
N THR A 189 3.15 15.74 26.90
CA THR A 189 4.42 16.46 26.83
C THR A 189 5.13 16.32 25.49
N ASP A 190 4.86 15.24 24.74
CA ASP A 190 5.51 14.92 23.48
C ASP A 190 4.53 15.10 22.31
N PRO A 191 4.66 16.18 21.51
CA PRO A 191 3.81 16.42 20.37
C PRO A 191 4.06 15.44 19.22
N ILE A 192 5.29 14.90 19.07
CA ILE A 192 5.58 13.89 18.04
C ILE A 192 4.74 12.64 18.33
N MET A 193 4.66 12.25 19.60
CA MET A 193 3.80 11.14 20.01
C MET A 193 2.32 11.37 19.71
N ARG A 194 1.83 12.60 19.87
CA ARG A 194 0.44 12.95 19.52
C ARG A 194 0.14 12.78 18.03
N PHE A 195 1.09 13.11 17.16
CA PHE A 195 0.89 12.96 15.71
C PHE A 195 0.85 11.50 15.25
N MET A 196 1.36 10.56 16.05
CA MET A 196 1.40 9.15 15.67
C MET A 196 0.15 8.36 16.10
N ILE A 197 -0.77 8.96 16.85
CA ILE A 197 -2.03 8.36 17.32
C ILE A 197 -3.22 9.01 16.62
#